data_AF-A0A8D5U8Q6-F1
#
_entry.id   AF-A0A8D5U8Q6-F1
#
_cell.length_a   1.000
_cell.length_b   1.000
_cell.length_c   1.000
_cell.angle_alpha   90.00
_cell.angle_beta   90.00
_cell.angle_gamma   90.00
#
_symmetry.space_group_name_H-M   'P 1'
#
loop_
_entity.id
_entity.type
_entity.pdbx_description
1 polymer ?
#
loop_
_entity_poly.entity_id
_entity_poly.type
_entity_poly.pdbx_seq_one_letter_code
_entity_poly.pdbx_strand_id
1 'polypeptide(L)'
;MGSHENTHSQIMEYIKKDPDLQKAIELLRREGKVTRVALQFEFGWSEWKARKVYEALRYVCMKGLAYPVSEGVELVCRAFHGEVRLLELHRELDMEIDEEASQERVEEEDWEEEAEEGVEEE
;
A
#
# COMPACT_ATOMS: atom_id res chain seq x y z
N MET A 1 5.38 -0.09 26.39
CA MET A 1 6.28 0.98 25.91
C MET A 1 7.32 0.34 24.99
N GLY A 2 7.44 0.79 23.73
CA GLY A 2 8.54 0.41 22.81
C GLY A 2 8.22 -0.34 21.50
N SER A 3 6.97 -0.40 21.02
CA SER A 3 6.63 -1.25 19.86
C SER A 3 6.78 -0.59 18.47
N HIS A 4 6.86 0.75 18.37
CA HIS A 4 6.84 1.45 17.07
C HIS A 4 8.24 1.67 16.45
N GLU A 5 9.29 1.93 17.24
CA GLU A 5 10.66 2.14 16.74
C GLU A 5 11.26 0.88 16.10
N ASN A 6 10.81 -0.30 16.53
CA ASN A 6 11.30 -1.58 16.04
C ASN A 6 10.77 -1.89 14.62
N THR A 7 9.54 -1.47 14.29
CA THR A 7 8.90 -1.83 13.02
C THR A 7 9.50 -1.10 11.82
N HIS A 8 9.76 0.22 11.94
CA HIS A 8 10.39 0.99 10.85
C HIS A 8 11.82 0.49 10.55
N SER A 9 12.61 0.26 11.60
CA SER A 9 13.98 -0.26 11.47
C SER A 9 14.03 -1.64 10.81
N GLN A 10 13.09 -2.52 11.17
CA GLN A 10 12.95 -3.85 10.56
C GLN A 10 12.56 -3.79 9.09
N ILE A 11 11.68 -2.87 8.69
CA ILE A 11 11.29 -2.69 7.29
C ILE A 11 12.49 -2.20 6.46
N MET A 12 13.24 -1.23 6.97
CA MET A 12 14.42 -0.71 6.29
C MET A 12 15.51 -1.78 6.16
N GLU A 13 15.70 -2.62 7.18
CA GLU A 13 16.62 -3.76 7.10
C GLU A 13 16.14 -4.81 6.09
N TYR A 14 14.83 -5.09 6.05
CA TYR A 14 14.24 -6.00 5.07
C TYR A 14 14.46 -5.51 3.63
N ILE A 15 14.23 -4.23 3.36
CA ILE A 15 14.50 -3.59 2.06
C ILE A 15 15.99 -3.68 1.70
N LYS A 16 16.88 -3.47 2.68
CA LYS A 16 18.34 -3.55 2.45
C LYS A 16 18.82 -4.94 2.02
N LYS A 17 18.15 -6.00 2.47
CA LYS A 17 18.52 -7.39 2.17
C LYS A 17 18.05 -7.89 0.80
N ASP A 18 17.10 -7.21 0.18
CA ASP A 18 16.52 -7.63 -1.10
C ASP A 18 16.80 -6.59 -2.22
N PRO A 19 17.77 -6.86 -3.11
CA PRO A 19 18.13 -5.93 -4.19
C PRO A 19 17.05 -5.82 -5.27
N ASP A 20 16.19 -6.84 -5.45
CA ASP A 20 15.10 -6.76 -6.42
C ASP A 20 13.96 -5.90 -5.88
N LEU A 21 13.70 -5.96 -4.56
CA LEU A 21 12.77 -5.06 -3.90
C LEU A 21 13.25 -3.60 -3.96
N GLN A 22 14.55 -3.34 -3.82
CA GLN A 22 15.10 -2.00 -4.01
C GLN A 22 14.82 -1.44 -5.41
N LYS A 23 15.03 -2.26 -6.45
CA LYS A 23 14.69 -1.88 -7.84
C LYS A 23 13.21 -1.57 -8.02
N ALA A 24 12.33 -2.36 -7.39
CA ALA A 24 10.89 -2.11 -7.44
C ALA A 24 10.49 -0.81 -6.72
N ILE A 25 11.14 -0.50 -5.60
CA ILE A 25 10.98 0.77 -4.87
C ILE A 25 11.48 1.94 -5.72
N GLU A 26 12.62 1.82 -6.39
CA GLU A 26 13.13 2.85 -7.29
C GLU A 26 12.17 3.11 -8.46
N LEU A 27 11.63 2.04 -9.06
CA LEU A 27 10.59 2.16 -10.09
C LEU A 27 9.35 2.89 -9.56
N LEU A 28 8.91 2.56 -8.34
CA LEU A 28 7.80 3.23 -7.69
C LEU A 28 8.05 4.72 -7.45
N ARG A 29 9.27 5.11 -7.07
CA ARG A 29 9.65 6.51 -6.91
C ARG A 29 9.70 7.26 -8.24
N ARG A 30 10.09 6.59 -9.32
CA ARG A 30 10.19 7.18 -10.66
C ARG A 30 8.83 7.37 -11.33
N GLU A 31 7.99 6.35 -11.27
CA GLU A 31 6.70 6.30 -11.99
C GLU A 31 5.49 6.70 -11.14
N GLY A 32 5.66 6.76 -9.81
CA GLY A 32 4.55 6.98 -8.85
C GLY A 32 3.58 5.80 -8.72
N LYS A 33 3.72 4.78 -9.56
CA LYS A 33 2.87 3.58 -9.59
C LYS A 33 3.66 2.37 -10.07
N VAL A 34 3.42 1.21 -9.46
CA VAL A 34 3.98 -0.09 -9.86
C VAL A 34 2.89 -1.15 -9.90
N THR A 35 2.90 -1.95 -10.97
CA THR A 35 2.09 -3.16 -11.10
C THR A 35 3.00 -4.37 -11.27
N ARG A 36 2.47 -5.57 -11.04
CA ARG A 36 3.20 -6.83 -11.32
C ARG A 36 3.69 -6.91 -12.77
N VAL A 37 2.88 -6.40 -13.71
CA VAL A 37 3.19 -6.42 -15.14
C VAL A 37 4.32 -5.44 -15.45
N ALA A 38 4.30 -4.24 -14.86
CA ALA A 38 5.37 -3.25 -15.02
C ALA A 38 6.73 -3.83 -14.60
N LEU A 39 6.80 -4.58 -13.49
CA LEU A 39 8.04 -5.22 -13.04
C LEU A 39 8.56 -6.29 -14.02
N GLN A 40 7.67 -7.03 -14.69
CA GLN A 40 8.09 -8.02 -15.69
C GLN A 40 8.73 -7.34 -16.90
N PHE A 41 8.10 -6.29 -17.42
CA PHE A 41 8.58 -5.59 -18.61
C PHE A 41 9.82 -4.75 -18.34
N GLU A 42 9.84 -3.97 -17.25
CA GLU A 42 10.97 -3.08 -16.93
C GLU A 42 12.27 -3.86 -16.71
N PHE A 43 12.20 -5.00 -16.01
CA PHE A 43 13.39 -5.74 -15.59
C PHE A 43 13.57 -7.10 -16.28
N GLY A 44 12.71 -7.45 -17.24
CA GLY A 44 12.75 -8.74 -17.93
C GLY A 44 12.57 -9.94 -16.99
N TRP A 45 11.83 -9.74 -15.88
CA TRP A 45 11.65 -10.79 -14.88
C TRP A 45 10.59 -11.80 -15.30
N SER A 46 10.78 -13.05 -14.86
CA SER A 46 9.71 -14.05 -14.96
C SER A 46 8.48 -13.63 -14.16
N GLU A 47 7.31 -14.10 -14.56
CA GLU A 47 6.05 -13.83 -13.86
C GLU A 47 6.15 -14.15 -12.36
N TRP A 48 6.76 -15.29 -12.03
CA TRP A 48 6.94 -15.75 -10.66
C TRP A 48 7.82 -14.81 -9.83
N LYS A 49 8.94 -14.34 -10.40
CA LYS A 49 9.82 -13.39 -9.73
C LYS A 49 9.13 -12.04 -9.53
N ALA A 50 8.49 -11.52 -10.58
CA ALA A 50 7.77 -10.26 -10.51
C ALA A 50 6.62 -10.31 -9.50
N ARG A 51 5.90 -11.44 -9.41
CA ARG A 51 4.87 -11.65 -8.39
C ARG A 51 5.45 -11.57 -6.98
N LYS A 52 6.54 -12.30 -6.71
CA LYS A 52 7.17 -12.31 -5.38
C LYS A 52 7.65 -10.93 -4.95
N VAL A 53 8.33 -10.21 -5.85
CA VAL A 53 8.82 -8.85 -5.57
C VAL A 53 7.66 -7.87 -5.40
N TYR A 54 6.61 -8.00 -6.21
CA TYR A 54 5.39 -7.20 -6.07
C TYR A 54 4.71 -7.40 -4.71
N GLU A 55 4.60 -8.65 -4.25
CA GLU A 55 4.03 -8.96 -2.93
C GLU A 55 4.90 -8.39 -1.79
N ALA A 56 6.23 -8.44 -1.92
CA ALA A 56 7.15 -7.83 -0.97
C ALA A 56 7.01 -6.29 -0.94
N LEU A 57 6.91 -5.64 -2.11
CA LEU A 57 6.66 -4.21 -2.22
C LEU A 57 5.32 -3.83 -1.56
N ARG A 58 4.28 -4.62 -1.83
CA ARG A 58 2.94 -4.42 -1.26
C ARG A 58 2.97 -4.53 0.27
N TYR A 59 3.67 -5.52 0.81
CA TYR A 59 3.85 -5.71 2.25
C TYR A 59 4.52 -4.49 2.90
N VAL A 60 5.63 -4.02 2.32
CA VAL A 60 6.36 -2.86 2.83
C VAL A 60 5.47 -1.60 2.82
N CYS A 61 4.69 -1.39 1.76
CA CYS A 61 3.77 -0.25 1.69
C CYS A 61 2.63 -0.35 2.71
N MET A 62 2.07 -1.55 2.93
CA MET A 62 1.09 -1.78 4.00
C MET A 62 1.66 -1.50 5.40
N LYS A 63 2.98 -1.57 5.58
CA LYS A 63 3.65 -1.27 6.85
C LYS A 63 4.04 0.20 7.03
N GLY A 64 3.71 1.07 6.07
CA GLY A 64 3.90 2.52 6.20
C GLY A 64 5.21 3.04 5.62
N LEU A 65 5.56 2.61 4.40
CA LEU A 65 6.69 3.22 3.68
C LEU A 65 6.31 4.62 3.18
N ALA A 66 7.02 5.63 3.65
CA ALA A 66 6.84 7.02 3.22
C ALA A 66 8.18 7.67 2.88
N TYR A 67 8.14 8.68 2.02
CA TYR A 67 9.31 9.44 1.57
C TYR A 67 9.06 10.92 1.84
N PRO A 68 9.81 11.57 2.73
CA PRO A 68 9.73 13.02 2.90
C PRO A 68 10.27 13.70 1.63
N VAL A 69 9.52 14.66 1.08
CA VAL A 69 9.89 15.42 -0.11
C VAL A 69 10.31 16.84 0.26
N SER A 70 9.49 17.51 1.08
CA SER A 70 9.76 18.85 1.61
C SER A 70 9.12 19.02 2.98
N GLU A 71 9.37 20.15 3.64
CA GLU A 71 8.67 20.50 4.88
C GLU A 71 7.16 20.53 4.63
N GLY A 72 6.40 19.73 5.39
CA GLY A 72 4.95 19.59 5.22
C GLY A 72 4.48 18.71 4.05
N VAL A 73 5.37 18.07 3.27
CA VAL A 73 4.96 17.19 2.15
C VAL A 73 5.67 15.85 2.20
N GLU A 74 4.88 14.77 2.23
CA GLU A 74 5.36 13.39 2.26
C GLU A 74 4.68 12.56 1.17
N LEU A 75 5.46 11.74 0.45
CA LEU A 75 4.92 10.73 -0.46
C LEU A 75 4.71 9.43 0.31
N VAL A 76 3.46 9.04 0.52
CA VAL A 76 3.08 7.82 1.24
C VAL A 76 2.82 6.70 0.25
N CYS A 77 3.44 5.54 0.46
CA CYS A 77 3.15 4.36 -0.34
C CYS A 77 1.84 3.71 0.10
N ARG A 78 0.95 3.42 -0.87
CA ARG A 78 -0.32 2.72 -0.63
C ARG A 78 -0.51 1.57 -1.61
N ALA A 79 -0.96 0.44 -1.08
CA ALA A 79 -1.30 -0.75 -1.84
C ALA A 79 -2.78 -0.74 -2.22
N PHE A 80 -3.09 -0.99 -3.49
CA PHE A 80 -4.42 -1.17 -4.04
C PHE A 80 -4.56 -2.57 -4.65
N HIS A 81 -5.76 -2.92 -5.11
CA HIS A 81 -5.95 -4.16 -5.84
C HIS A 81 -5.24 -4.08 -7.21
N GLY A 82 -4.19 -4.89 -7.38
CA GLY A 82 -3.43 -4.99 -8.64
C GLY A 82 -2.32 -3.95 -8.85
N GLU A 83 -2.17 -2.97 -7.95
CA GLU A 83 -1.09 -1.98 -8.03
C GLU A 83 -0.66 -1.41 -6.66
N VAL A 84 0.50 -0.76 -6.66
CA VAL A 84 1.03 0.04 -5.55
C VAL A 84 1.27 1.45 -6.09
N ARG A 85 0.90 2.50 -5.34
CA ARG A 85 1.07 3.91 -5.74
C ARG A 85 1.67 4.75 -4.62
N LEU A 86 2.32 5.85 -5.01
CA LEU A 86 2.67 6.94 -4.11
C LEU A 86 1.56 7.99 -4.14
N LEU A 87 1.15 8.43 -2.95
CA LEU A 87 0.18 9.50 -2.75
C LEU A 87 0.89 10.64 -2.03
N GLU A 88 0.67 11.86 -2.50
CA GLU A 88 1.17 13.06 -1.84
C GLU A 88 0.27 13.39 -0.66
N LEU A 89 0.88 13.50 0.52
CA LEU A 89 0.23 13.91 1.75
C LEU A 89 0.80 15.28 2.14
N HIS A 90 -0.08 16.28 2.20
CA HIS A 90 0.23 17.58 2.76
C HIS A 90 -0.05 17.53 4.26
N ARG A 91 1.00 17.59 5.08
CA ARG A 91 0.91 17.90 6.51
C ARG A 91 0.73 19.41 6.63
N GLU A 92 -0.52 19.85 6.55
CA GLU A 92 -0.86 21.18 7.05
C GLU A 92 -0.51 21.21 8.55
N LEU A 93 0.34 22.17 8.94
CA LEU A 93 0.73 22.43 10.33
C LEU A 93 -0.51 22.39 11.24
N ASP A 94 -0.49 21.50 12.24
CA ASP A 94 -1.44 21.41 13.36
C ASP A 94 -2.86 21.90 13.05
N MET A 95 -3.64 21.11 12.30
CA MET A 95 -5.08 21.13 12.55
C MET A 95 -5.29 20.42 13.88
N GLU A 96 -5.45 21.20 14.95
CA GLU A 96 -6.16 20.77 16.15
C GLU A 96 -7.44 20.08 15.66
N ILE A 97 -7.46 18.75 15.75
CA ILE A 97 -8.68 17.99 15.53
C ILE A 97 -9.57 18.36 16.71
N ASP A 98 -10.43 19.35 16.51
CA ASP A 98 -11.55 19.58 17.37
C ASP A 98 -12.42 18.32 17.32
N GLU A 99 -12.45 17.57 18.41
CA GLU A 99 -13.21 16.31 18.58
C GLU A 99 -14.74 16.53 18.48
N GLU A 100 -15.22 17.73 18.12
CA GLU A 100 -16.64 18.05 18.00
C GLU A 100 -17.22 17.87 16.57
N ALA A 101 -16.39 17.69 15.53
CA ALA A 101 -16.86 17.59 14.14
C ALA A 101 -17.01 16.15 13.57
N SER A 102 -17.02 15.11 14.42
CA SER A 102 -17.25 13.72 13.99
C SER A 102 -18.73 13.34 14.06
N GLN A 103 -19.56 14.00 13.26
CA GLN A 103 -20.92 13.53 12.93
C GLN A 103 -21.14 13.66 11.42
N GLU A 104 -21.82 12.66 10.84
CA GLU A 104 -22.22 12.48 9.44
C GLU A 104 -21.19 11.91 8.44
N ARG A 105 -21.09 10.58 8.41
CA ARG A 105 -21.70 9.77 7.35
C ARG A 105 -21.56 8.28 7.65
N VAL A 106 -22.62 7.70 8.20
CA VAL A 106 -22.88 6.26 8.08
C VAL A 106 -23.59 6.11 6.73
N GLU A 107 -22.85 5.72 5.69
CA GLU A 107 -23.50 5.19 4.48
C GLU A 107 -23.83 3.72 4.77
N GLU A 108 -25.14 3.45 4.87
CA GLU A 108 -25.72 2.11 4.88
C GLU A 108 -25.39 1.44 3.54
N GLU A 109 -24.47 0.47 3.53
CA GLU A 109 -24.38 -0.50 2.43
C GLU A 109 -25.30 -1.68 2.77
N ASP A 110 -26.46 -1.64 2.12
CA ASP A 110 -27.50 -2.66 2.03
C ASP A 110 -26.93 -3.94 1.39
N TRP A 111 -26.64 -4.94 2.21
CA TRP A 111 -26.29 -6.29 1.76
C TRP A 111 -27.58 -7.10 1.67
N GLU A 112 -28.23 -7.10 0.50
CA GLU A 112 -29.25 -8.11 0.19
C GLU A 112 -28.56 -9.48 0.03
N GLU A 113 -28.61 -10.27 1.11
CA GLU A 113 -28.42 -11.72 1.10
C GLU A 113 -29.54 -12.37 0.26
N GLU A 114 -29.24 -12.79 -0.98
CA GLU A 114 -30.03 -13.87 -1.61
C GLU A 114 -29.53 -15.22 -1.10
N ALA A 115 -30.23 -15.74 -0.10
CA ALA A 115 -30.08 -17.08 0.42
C ALA A 115 -31.28 -17.96 0.02
N GLU A 116 -30.94 -19.17 -0.47
CA GLU A 116 -31.76 -20.40 -0.61
C GLU A 116 -32.87 -20.39 -1.68
N GLU A 117 -33.19 -21.46 -2.41
CA GLU A 117 -33.31 -22.90 -2.09
C GLU A 117 -32.89 -23.74 -3.33
N GLY A 118 -32.29 -24.94 -3.24
CA GLY A 118 -33.01 -26.23 -3.08
C GLY A 118 -33.98 -26.51 -4.25
N VAL A 119 -33.99 -27.59 -5.03
CA VAL A 119 -33.86 -29.04 -4.74
C VAL A 119 -34.07 -29.81 -6.08
N GLU A 120 -33.32 -30.92 -6.24
CA GLU A 120 -33.58 -32.22 -6.93
C GLU A 120 -34.03 -32.42 -8.40
N GLU A 121 -33.30 -33.36 -9.03
CA GLU A 121 -33.69 -34.51 -9.87
C GLU A 121 -34.64 -34.35 -11.09
N GLU A 122 -34.09 -34.65 -12.28
CA GLU A 122 -34.50 -35.78 -13.16
C GLU A 122 -33.30 -36.26 -14.00
#